data_AF-A0A8T4JIY7-F1
#
_entry.id   AF-A0A8T4JIY7-F1
#
_cell.length_a   1.000
_cell.length_b   1.000
_cell.length_c   1.000
_cell.angle_alpha   90.00
_cell.angle_beta   90.00
_cell.angle_gamma   90.00
#
_symmetry.space_group_name_H-M   'P 1'
#
loop_
_entity.id
_entity.type
_entity.pdbx_description
1 polymer ?
#
loop_
_entity_poly.entity_id
_entity_poly.type
_entity_poly.pdbx_seq_one_letter_code
_entity_poly.pdbx_strand_id
1 'polypeptide(L)' 'MPTVKVQQRKVTAKGKNYNQYWIGLPKSLVEAMQIDKSDSLEVFIERGDLVLRRI' A
#
# COMPACT_ATOMS: atom_id res chain seq x y z
N MET A 1 1.73 -14.97 11.17
CA MET A 1 1.42 -13.62 10.63
C MET A 1 2.01 -13.53 9.23
N PRO A 2 1.27 -13.01 8.24
CA PRO A 2 1.82 -12.85 6.89
C PRO A 2 2.96 -11.83 6.89
N THR A 3 4.16 -12.26 6.49
CA THR A 3 5.31 -11.35 6.35
C THR A 3 5.13 -10.54 5.07
N VAL A 4 4.86 -9.24 5.22
CA VAL A 4 4.74 -8.35 4.07
C VAL A 4 6.13 -7.81 3.70
N LYS A 5 6.57 -8.01 2.46
CA LYS A 5 7.84 -7.47 1.97
C LYS A 5 7.64 -6.02 1.53
N VAL A 6 8.42 -5.10 2.10
CA VAL A 6 8.51 -3.72 1.63
C VAL A 6 9.48 -3.70 0.44
N GLN A 7 9.01 -3.24 -0.71
CA GLN A 7 9.87 -3.02 -1.87
C GLN A 7 10.23 -1.52 -1.95
N GLN A 8 11.50 -1.21 -2.15
CA GLN A 8 11.98 0.15 -2.32
C GLN A 8 12.38 0.37 -3.78
N ARG A 9 11.94 1.48 -4.37
CA ARG A 9 12.38 1.95 -5.68
C ARG A 9 12.80 3.40 -5.59
N LYS A 10 13.89 3.77 -6.27
CA LYS A 10 14.25 5.17 -6.47
C LYS A 10 13.44 5.70 -7.65
N VAL A 11 12.74 6.81 -7.43
CA VAL A 11 11.95 7.49 -8.46
C VAL A 11 12.35 8.95 -8.51
N THR A 12 12.51 9.46 -9.73
CA THR A 12 12.82 10.87 -9.97
C THR A 12 11.54 11.59 -10.38
N ALA A 13 11.15 12.62 -9.62
CA ALA A 13 9.98 13.43 -9.92
C ALA A 13 10.34 14.91 -9.75
N LYS A 14 9.94 15.77 -10.71
CA LYS A 14 10.22 17.22 -10.68
C LYS A 14 11.70 17.55 -10.40
N GLY A 15 12.63 16.78 -10.97
CA GLY A 15 14.08 16.97 -10.80
C GLY A 15 14.65 16.58 -9.43
N LYS A 16 13.84 15.99 -8.54
CA LYS A 16 14.26 15.51 -7.22
C LYS A 16 14.18 13.98 -7.15
N ASN A 17 15.08 13.37 -6.41
CA ASN A 17 15.13 11.92 -6.20
C ASN A 17 14.39 11.55 -4.91
N TYR A 18 13.43 10.63 -5.03
CA TYR A 18 12.64 10.11 -3.92
C TYR A 18 12.84 8.61 -3.79
N ASN A 19 12.76 8.12 -2.56
CA ASN A 19 12.59 6.70 -2.30
C ASN A 19 11.08 6.43 -2.19
N GLN A 20 10.54 5.65 -3.12
CA GLN A 20 9.18 5.16 -3.03
C GLN A 20 9.18 3.76 -2.44
N TYR A 21 8.36 3.58 -1.41
CA TYR A 21 8.17 2.32 -0.72
C TYR A 21 6.82 1.72 -1.12
N TRP A 22 6.82 0.45 -1.42
CA TRP A 22 5.65 -0.31 -1.84
C TRP A 22 5.42 -1.47 -0.88
N ILE A 23 4.17 -1.64 -0.46
CA ILE A 23 3.74 -2.75 0.38
C ILE A 23 2.76 -3.56 -0.46
N GLY A 24 3.17 -4.78 -0.85
CA GLY A 24 2.29 -5.68 -1.59
C GLY A 24 1.25 -6.30 -0.66
N LEU A 25 -0.03 -6.15 -0.97
CA LEU A 25 -1.09 -6.85 -0.23
C LEU A 25 -1.13 -8.33 -0.63
N PRO A 26 -1.26 -9.27 0.33
CA PRO A 26 -1.46 -10.68 0.01
C PRO A 26 -2.70 -10.89 -0.86
N LYS A 27 -2.60 -11.76 -1.87
CA LYS A 27 -3.71 -12.06 -2.80
C LYS A 27 -4.99 -12.45 -2.06
N SER A 28 -4.87 -13.30 -1.03
CA SER A 28 -6.01 -13.73 -0.21
C SER A 28 -6.73 -12.58 0.51
N LEU A 29 -6.01 -11.53 0.90
CA LEU A 29 -6.59 -10.35 1.54
C LEU A 29 -7.36 -9.51 0.51
N VAL A 30 -6.77 -9.30 -0.66
CA VAL A 30 -7.39 -8.57 -1.78
C VAL A 30 -8.70 -9.27 -2.20
N GLU A 31 -8.69 -10.60 -2.31
CA GLU A 31 -9.86 -11.41 -2.64
C GLU A 31 -10.92 -11.36 -1.53
N ALA A 32 -10.53 -11.53 -0.27
CA ALA A 32 -11.46 -11.49 0.87
C ALA A 32 -12.13 -10.11 1.03
N MET A 33 -11.40 -9.03 0.74
CA MET A 33 -11.92 -7.66 0.79
C MET A 33 -12.58 -7.20 -0.51
N GLN A 34 -12.58 -8.04 -1.55
CA GLN A 34 -13.12 -7.76 -2.89
C GLN A 34 -12.59 -6.44 -3.45
N ILE A 35 -11.28 -6.21 -3.34
CA ILE A 35 -10.61 -5.00 -3.83
C ILE A 35 -10.20 -5.21 -5.29
N ASP A 36 -10.71 -4.37 -6.18
CA ASP A 36 -10.32 -4.37 -7.59
C ASP A 36 -9.21 -3.34 -7.88
N LYS A 37 -8.53 -3.47 -9.03
CA LYS A 37 -7.45 -2.55 -9.43
C LYS A 37 -7.90 -1.10 -9.61
N SER A 38 -9.19 -0.88 -9.88
CA SER A 38 -9.81 0.44 -10.03
C SER A 38 -10.25 1.04 -8.70
N ASP A 39 -10.26 0.27 -7.62
CA ASP A 39 -10.78 0.72 -6.35
C ASP A 39 -9.83 1.74 -5.71
N SER A 40 -10.43 2.77 -5.11
CA SER A 40 -9.70 3.72 -4.30
C SER A 40 -9.74 3.29 -2.84
N LEU A 41 -8.58 3.30 -2.19
CA LEU A 41 -8.46 3.02 -0.76
C LEU A 41 -8.01 4.29 -0.04
N GLU A 42 -8.72 4.61 1.04
CA GLU A 42 -8.24 5.58 2.03
C GLU A 42 -7.12 4.94 2.86
N VAL A 43 -6.07 5.71 3.11
CA VAL A 43 -4.93 5.29 3.94
C VAL A 43 -4.75 6.29 5.07
N PHE A 44 -4.81 5.84 6.32
CA PHE A 44 -4.60 6.68 7.49
C PHE A 44 -3.92 5.91 8.63
N ILE A 45 -3.46 6.65 9.65
CA ILE A 45 -2.85 6.08 10.85
C ILE A 45 -3.83 6.18 12.01
N GLU A 46 -4.13 5.05 12.64
CA GLU A 46 -4.99 4.99 13.83
C GLU A 46 -4.27 4.23 14.94
N ARG A 47 -4.04 4.89 16.09
CA ARG A 47 -3.36 4.30 17.26
C ARG A 47 -1.97 3.67 16.98
N GLY A 48 -1.29 4.15 15.94
CA GLY A 48 0.01 3.64 15.51
C GLY A 48 -0.07 2.56 14.43
N ASP A 49 -1.27 2.11 14.08
CA ASP A 49 -1.49 1.15 12.99
C ASP A 49 -1.79 1.86 11.67
N LEU A 50 -1.26 1.31 10.57
CA LEU A 50 -1.64 1.72 9.22
C LEU A 50 -2.96 1.04 8.85
N VAL A 51 -4.01 1.84 8.64
CA VAL A 51 -5.34 1.34 8.30
C VAL A 51 -5.65 1.65 6.84
N LEU A 52 -6.19 0.64 6.15
CA LEU A 52 -6.68 0.73 4.78
C LEU A 52 -8.20 0.59 4.80
N ARG A 53 -8.93 1.54 4.21
CA ARG A 53 -10.40 1.53 4.13
C ARG A 53 -10.85 1.74 2.68
N ARG A 54 -11.88 1.03 2.22
CA ARG A 54 -12.47 1.25 0.89
C ARG A 54 -13.29 2.54 0.87
N ILE A 55 -13.25 3.29 -0.23
CA ILE A 55 -14.10 4.47 -0.52
C ILE A 55 -15.03 4.13 -1.68
#